data_AF-A0A919LYP9-F1
#
_entry.id   AF-A0A919LYP9-F1
#
_cell.length_a   1.000
_cell.length_b   1.000
_cell.length_c   1.000
_cell.angle_alpha   90.00
_cell.angle_beta   90.00
_cell.angle_gamma   90.00
#
_symmetry.space_group_name_H-M   'P 1'
#
loop_
_entity.id
_entity.type
_entity.pdbx_description
1 polymer ?
#
loop_
_entity_poly.entity_id
_entity_poly.type
_entity_poly.pdbx_seq_one_letter_code
_entity_poly.pdbx_strand_id
1 'polypeptide(L)'
;MTGRNMDPYMGRAFVGDGLATMLSGSVGGSGVTTYAENIGVMAVTKVYSTLVFVAAALIAMLLGFSPKFGALIHTIPGPVIGGASIVVFGLIAVAGARIWVQNRVDLSQNSNLIMVSVTGAGRRRFRAVAGRLYAGRDWHGHLRGDPAARAASSRDARGEGGR
;
A
#
# COMPACT_ATOMS: atom_id res chain seq x y z
N MET A 1 4.97 -21.18 -16.41
CA MET A 1 5.74 -20.21 -17.22
C MET A 1 7.09 -20.76 -17.68
N THR A 2 7.83 -21.52 -16.86
CA THR A 2 9.09 -22.20 -17.27
C THR A 2 8.99 -23.72 -17.37
N GLY A 3 7.90 -24.34 -16.90
CA GLY A 3 7.69 -25.80 -16.94
C GLY A 3 8.61 -26.60 -16.02
N ARG A 4 9.47 -25.94 -15.24
CA ARG A 4 10.41 -26.57 -14.30
C ARG A 4 9.97 -26.26 -12.86
N ASN A 5 10.17 -27.21 -11.96
CA ASN A 5 9.94 -26.99 -10.54
C ASN A 5 11.00 -26.01 -10.01
N MET A 6 10.55 -24.86 -9.50
CA MET A 6 11.40 -23.80 -8.94
C MET A 6 11.30 -23.73 -7.40
N ASP A 7 10.58 -24.66 -6.78
CA ASP A 7 10.37 -24.71 -5.32
C ASP A 7 11.70 -24.78 -4.55
N PRO A 8 12.75 -25.49 -5.02
CA PRO A 8 14.07 -25.46 -4.38
C PRO A 8 14.73 -24.07 -4.35
N TYR A 9 14.37 -23.19 -5.29
CA TYR A 9 14.91 -21.83 -5.37
C TYR A 9 14.06 -20.82 -4.58
N MET A 10 12.82 -21.15 -4.20
CA MET A 10 11.98 -20.27 -3.40
C MET A 10 12.61 -19.94 -2.05
N GLY A 11 13.23 -20.94 -1.39
CA GLY A 11 13.95 -20.69 -0.13
C GLY A 11 15.08 -19.68 -0.29
N ARG A 12 15.83 -19.73 -1.40
CA ARG A 12 16.89 -18.77 -1.71
C ARG A 12 16.34 -17.38 -2.00
N ALA A 13 15.16 -17.30 -2.62
CA ALA A 13 14.49 -16.02 -2.87
C ALA A 13 14.04 -15.36 -1.56
N PHE A 14 13.42 -16.12 -0.64
CA PHE A 14 13.01 -15.59 0.67
C PHE A 14 14.20 -15.14 1.53
N VAL A 15 15.28 -15.93 1.56
CA VAL A 15 16.51 -15.52 2.26
C VAL A 15 17.10 -14.26 1.63
N GLY A 16 17.09 -14.16 0.29
CA GLY A 16 17.51 -12.95 -0.42
C GLY A 16 16.69 -11.72 -0.03
N ASP A 17 15.36 -11.85 0.02
CA ASP A 17 14.44 -10.76 0.41
C ASP A 17 14.63 -10.32 1.87
N GLY A 18 14.83 -11.31 2.76
CA GLY A 18 15.13 -11.08 4.17
C GLY A 18 16.45 -10.36 4.38
N LEU A 19 17.52 -10.80 3.70
CA LEU A 19 18.83 -10.15 3.76
C LEU A 19 18.78 -8.72 3.18
N ALA A 20 18.10 -8.53 2.05
CA ALA A 20 17.91 -7.22 1.46
C ALA A 20 17.15 -6.27 2.40
N THR A 21 16.13 -6.78 3.09
CA THR A 21 15.38 -6.04 4.11
C THR A 21 16.24 -5.72 5.34
N MET A 22 17.05 -6.66 5.82
CA MET A 22 17.97 -6.42 6.94
C MET A 22 19.01 -5.35 6.58
N LEU A 23 19.59 -5.42 5.38
CA LEU A 23 20.53 -4.42 4.89
C LEU A 23 19.85 -3.05 4.74
N SER A 24 18.68 -2.98 4.10
CA SER A 24 17.90 -1.74 3.96
C SER A 24 17.60 -1.13 5.33
N GLY A 25 17.05 -1.91 6.26
CA GLY A 25 16.75 -1.47 7.62
C GLY A 25 17.98 -1.02 8.41
N SER A 26 19.13 -1.69 8.24
CA SER A 26 20.38 -1.31 8.90
C SER A 26 20.93 0.06 8.46
N VAL A 27 20.64 0.47 7.22
CA VAL A 27 21.01 1.78 6.66
C VAL A 27 19.87 2.81 6.85
N GLY A 28 18.80 2.45 7.58
CA GLY A 28 17.66 3.33 7.86
C GLY A 28 16.58 3.35 6.77
N GLY A 29 16.63 2.44 5.80
CA GLY A 29 15.62 2.24 4.77
C GLY A 29 14.40 1.44 5.25
N SER A 30 13.36 1.39 4.43
CA SER A 30 12.16 0.57 4.69
C SER A 30 12.37 -0.89 4.25
N GLY A 31 11.49 -1.78 4.71
CA GLY A 31 11.45 -3.15 4.19
C GLY A 31 11.28 -3.16 2.68
N VAL A 32 12.03 -4.06 2.02
CA VAL A 32 12.02 -4.20 0.57
C VAL A 32 11.43 -5.56 0.20
N THR A 33 10.74 -5.61 -0.92
CA THR A 33 10.25 -6.88 -1.47
C THR A 33 10.15 -6.81 -2.98
N THR A 34 9.92 -7.95 -3.61
CA THR A 34 9.72 -8.01 -5.06
C THR A 34 8.39 -7.34 -5.44
N TYR A 35 8.47 -6.29 -6.26
CA TYR A 35 7.28 -5.59 -6.76
C TYR A 35 6.51 -6.41 -7.78
N ALA A 36 5.19 -6.50 -7.58
CA ALA A 36 4.28 -7.20 -8.49
C ALA A 36 4.27 -6.61 -9.90
N GLU A 37 4.48 -5.30 -10.03
CA GLU A 37 4.55 -4.59 -11.31
C GLU A 37 5.76 -5.03 -12.13
N ASN A 38 6.92 -5.26 -11.49
CA ASN A 38 8.13 -5.72 -12.15
C ASN A 38 7.95 -7.14 -12.71
N ILE A 39 7.22 -8.00 -12.00
CA ILE A 39 6.86 -9.34 -12.49
C ILE A 39 5.93 -9.24 -13.71
N GLY A 40 4.98 -8.29 -13.69
CA GLY A 40 4.09 -8.00 -14.81
C GLY A 40 4.84 -7.58 -16.07
N VAL A 41 5.80 -6.65 -15.94
CA VAL A 41 6.64 -6.20 -17.07
C VAL A 41 7.44 -7.36 -17.64
N MET A 42 8.05 -8.20 -16.80
CA MET A 42 8.79 -9.38 -17.26
C MET A 42 7.89 -10.39 -17.99
N ALA A 43 6.63 -10.54 -17.58
CA ALA A 43 5.68 -11.42 -18.25
C ALA A 43 5.31 -10.91 -19.66
N VAL A 44 5.30 -9.59 -19.87
CA VAL A 44 4.98 -8.97 -21.17
C VAL A 44 6.21 -8.92 -22.08
N THR A 45 7.34 -8.46 -21.57
CA THR A 45 8.57 -8.27 -22.37
C THR A 45 9.32 -9.58 -22.63
N LYS A 46 9.04 -10.63 -21.83
CA LYS A 46 9.76 -11.92 -21.83
C LYS A 46 11.28 -11.80 -21.63
N VAL A 47 11.75 -10.68 -21.09
CA VAL A 47 13.15 -10.47 -20.73
C VAL A 47 13.31 -10.80 -19.24
N TYR A 48 13.91 -11.97 -18.95
CA TYR A 48 14.14 -12.46 -17.58
C TYR A 48 15.61 -12.38 -17.15
N SER A 49 16.40 -11.49 -17.77
CA SER A 49 17.83 -11.37 -17.50
C SER A 49 18.10 -10.67 -16.17
N THR A 50 18.90 -11.29 -15.30
CA THR A 50 19.35 -10.71 -14.02
C THR A 50 20.21 -9.47 -14.20
N LEU A 51 20.90 -9.34 -15.34
CA LEU A 51 21.73 -8.17 -15.65
C LEU A 51 20.91 -6.88 -15.77
N VAL A 52 19.66 -6.98 -16.21
CA VAL A 52 18.75 -5.82 -16.31
C VAL A 52 18.47 -5.25 -14.92
N PHE A 53 18.31 -6.11 -13.92
CA PHE A 53 18.10 -5.69 -12.53
C PHE A 53 19.36 -5.05 -11.92
N VAL A 54 20.55 -5.55 -12.24
CA VAL A 54 21.82 -4.93 -11.81
C VAL A 54 21.99 -3.54 -12.44
N ALA A 55 21.75 -3.41 -13.74
CA ALA A 55 21.81 -2.12 -14.43
C ALA A 55 20.78 -1.12 -13.85
N ALA A 56 19.55 -1.57 -13.59
CA ALA A 56 18.52 -0.75 -12.96
C ALA A 56 18.92 -0.30 -11.55
N ALA A 57 19.52 -1.18 -10.74
CA ALA A 57 20.01 -0.85 -9.41
C ALA A 57 21.13 0.20 -9.44
N LEU A 58 22.08 0.09 -10.37
CA LEU A 58 23.14 1.08 -10.55
C LEU A 58 22.58 2.44 -10.97
N ILE A 59 21.64 2.47 -11.91
CA ILE A 59 20.97 3.71 -12.33
C ILE A 59 20.21 4.34 -11.15
N ALA A 60 19.48 3.53 -10.38
CA ALA A 60 18.75 3.99 -9.20
C ALA A 60 19.69 4.57 -8.14
N MET A 61 20.86 3.95 -7.92
CA MET A 61 21.87 4.43 -7.00
C MET A 61 22.44 5.79 -7.46
N LEU A 62 22.80 5.91 -8.74
CA LEU A 62 23.29 7.16 -9.33
C LEU A 62 22.25 8.29 -9.24
N LEU A 63 20.99 7.99 -9.50
CA LEU A 63 19.89 8.96 -9.37
C LEU A 63 19.59 9.30 -7.92
N GLY A 64 19.72 8.34 -7.00
CA GLY A 64 19.52 8.54 -5.56
C GLY A 64 20.55 9.47 -4.93
N PHE A 65 21.81 9.42 -5.39
CA PHE A 65 22.85 10.37 -4.98
C PHE A 65 22.72 11.74 -5.66
N SER A 66 21.81 11.91 -6.63
CA SER A 66 21.60 13.18 -7.32
C SER A 66 20.54 14.04 -6.59
N PRO A 67 20.93 15.14 -5.92
CA PRO A 67 19.98 16.00 -5.22
C PRO A 67 18.97 16.68 -6.17
N LYS A 68 19.30 16.81 -7.47
CA LYS A 68 18.37 17.34 -8.49
C LYS A 68 17.18 16.40 -8.73
N PHE A 69 17.39 15.10 -8.65
CA PHE A 69 16.31 14.12 -8.81
C PHE A 69 15.39 14.11 -7.59
N GLY A 70 15.96 14.22 -6.39
CA GLY A 70 15.17 14.41 -5.15
C GLY A 70 14.29 15.65 -5.21
N ALA A 71 14.83 16.79 -5.66
CA ALA A 71 14.05 18.01 -5.85
C ALA A 71 12.89 17.84 -6.85
N LEU A 72 13.11 17.11 -7.94
CA LEU A 72 12.06 16.81 -8.93
C LEU A 72 10.92 15.99 -8.32
N ILE A 73 11.23 14.98 -7.50
CA ILE A 73 10.19 14.17 -6.81
C ILE A 73 9.33 15.05 -5.90
N HIS A 74 9.92 16.03 -5.21
CA HIS A 74 9.19 16.97 -4.37
C HIS A 74 8.28 17.93 -5.15
N THR A 75 8.48 18.09 -6.46
CA THR A 75 7.56 18.87 -7.31
C THR A 75 6.28 18.12 -7.69
N ILE A 76 6.21 16.81 -7.45
CA ILE A 76 5.05 15.99 -7.83
C ILE A 76 3.86 16.34 -6.92
N PRO A 77 2.69 16.75 -7.48
CA PRO A 77 1.52 17.07 -6.68
C PRO A 77 1.01 15.87 -5.89
N GLY A 78 0.59 16.10 -4.64
CA GLY A 78 0.00 15.08 -3.77
C GLY A 78 -1.12 14.25 -4.40
N PRO A 79 -2.05 14.82 -5.20
CA PRO A 79 -3.09 14.06 -5.88
C PRO A 79 -2.55 12.98 -6.83
N VAL A 80 -1.41 13.21 -7.49
CA VAL A 80 -0.80 12.25 -8.42
C VAL A 80 -0.20 11.07 -7.66
N ILE A 81 0.50 11.34 -6.55
CA ILE A 81 1.05 10.30 -5.67
C ILE A 81 -0.08 9.46 -5.06
N GLY A 82 -1.18 10.11 -4.68
CA GLY A 82 -2.39 9.43 -4.21
C GLY A 82 -3.00 8.50 -5.27
N GLY A 83 -3.13 8.97 -6.51
CA GLY A 83 -3.60 8.18 -7.64
C GLY A 83 -2.72 6.96 -7.93
N ALA A 84 -1.40 7.15 -7.98
CA ALA A 84 -0.43 6.06 -8.17
C ALA A 84 -0.53 5.01 -7.05
N SER A 85 -0.69 5.45 -5.80
CA SER A 85 -0.87 4.56 -4.66
C SER A 85 -2.13 3.70 -4.79
N ILE A 86 -3.25 4.28 -5.24
CA ILE A 86 -4.51 3.54 -5.47
C ILE A 86 -4.31 2.44 -6.51
N VAL A 87 -3.57 2.71 -7.59
CA VAL A 87 -3.27 1.70 -8.62
C VAL A 87 -2.48 0.53 -8.03
N VAL A 88 -1.40 0.82 -7.29
CA VAL A 88 -0.56 -0.22 -6.67
C VAL A 88 -1.37 -1.04 -5.65
N PHE A 89 -2.13 -0.40 -4.77
CA PHE A 89 -3.01 -1.10 -3.82
C PHE A 89 -4.09 -1.94 -4.53
N GLY A 90 -4.63 -1.45 -5.64
CA GLY A 90 -5.56 -2.18 -6.50
C GLY A 90 -4.91 -3.43 -7.11
N LEU A 91 -3.69 -3.30 -7.62
CA LEU A 91 -2.94 -4.41 -8.23
C LEU A 91 -2.60 -5.49 -7.20
N ILE A 92 -2.23 -5.11 -5.97
CA ILE A 92 -2.02 -6.03 -4.85
C ILE A 92 -3.32 -6.77 -4.49
N ALA A 93 -4.45 -6.05 -4.41
CA ALA A 93 -5.74 -6.65 -4.11
C ALA A 93 -6.17 -7.69 -5.17
N VAL A 94 -5.96 -7.37 -6.46
CA VAL A 94 -6.24 -8.28 -7.57
C VAL A 94 -5.29 -9.47 -7.57
N ALA A 95 -4.01 -9.27 -7.25
CA ALA A 95 -3.04 -10.37 -7.13
C ALA A 95 -3.47 -11.37 -6.02
N GLY A 96 -3.93 -10.88 -4.87
CA GLY A 96 -4.49 -11.72 -3.80
C GLY A 96 -5.73 -12.51 -4.25
N ALA A 97 -6.68 -11.83 -4.89
CA ALA A 97 -7.87 -12.50 -5.43
C ALA A 97 -7.52 -13.56 -6.49
N ARG A 98 -6.52 -13.28 -7.34
CA ARG A 98 -6.04 -14.21 -8.36
C ARG A 98 -5.50 -15.51 -7.76
N ILE A 99 -4.80 -15.44 -6.62
CA ILE A 99 -4.29 -16.62 -5.92
C ILE A 99 -5.45 -17.54 -5.49
N TRP A 100 -6.53 -16.98 -4.93
CA TRP A 100 -7.71 -17.77 -4.54
C TRP A 100 -8.37 -18.47 -5.73
N VAL A 101 -8.50 -17.76 -6.85
CA VAL A 101 -9.08 -18.31 -8.08
C VAL A 101 -8.19 -19.41 -8.67
N GLN A 102 -6.86 -19.19 -8.70
CA GLN A 102 -5.91 -20.16 -9.23
C GLN A 102 -5.85 -21.44 -8.39
N ASN A 103 -5.94 -21.31 -7.06
CA ASN A 103 -5.93 -22.44 -6.15
C ASN A 103 -7.30 -23.12 -5.99
N ARG A 104 -8.32 -22.70 -6.77
CA ARG A 104 -9.71 -23.19 -6.72
C ARG A 104 -10.25 -23.27 -5.28
N VAL A 105 -10.06 -22.19 -4.52
CA VAL A 105 -10.56 -22.11 -3.15
C VAL A 105 -12.09 -22.19 -3.16
N ASP A 106 -12.63 -23.24 -2.56
CA ASP A 106 -14.08 -23.38 -2.41
C ASP A 106 -14.57 -22.39 -1.35
N LEU A 107 -15.32 -21.38 -1.79
CA LEU A 107 -15.92 -20.37 -0.93
C LEU A 107 -17.25 -20.83 -0.33
N SER A 108 -17.78 -21.99 -0.71
CA SER A 108 -18.93 -22.61 -0.06
C SER A 108 -18.56 -23.22 1.30
N GLN A 109 -17.27 -23.54 1.51
CA GLN A 109 -16.78 -24.01 2.80
C GLN A 109 -16.72 -22.84 3.79
N ASN A 110 -17.43 -22.96 4.91
CA ASN A 110 -17.58 -21.89 5.91
C ASN A 110 -16.23 -21.33 6.41
N SER A 111 -15.20 -22.17 6.53
CA SER A 111 -13.85 -21.77 6.94
C SER A 111 -13.17 -20.81 5.95
N ASN A 112 -13.29 -21.09 4.64
CA ASN A 112 -12.73 -20.25 3.58
C ASN A 112 -13.56 -18.97 3.43
N LEU A 113 -14.88 -19.09 3.58
CA LEU A 113 -15.83 -17.98 3.54
C LEU A 113 -15.55 -16.97 4.67
N ILE A 114 -15.31 -17.44 5.90
CA ILE A 114 -14.91 -16.59 7.03
C ILE A 114 -13.55 -15.92 6.76
N MET A 115 -12.56 -16.64 6.23
CA MET A 115 -11.23 -16.07 5.92
C MET A 115 -11.33 -14.93 4.90
N VAL A 116 -12.09 -15.13 3.81
CA VAL A 116 -12.31 -14.10 2.79
C VAL A 116 -13.14 -12.94 3.35
N SER A 117 -14.15 -13.23 4.18
CA SER A 117 -15.00 -12.21 4.80
C SER A 117 -14.22 -11.31 5.76
N VAL A 118 -13.33 -11.86 6.58
CA VAL A 118 -12.46 -11.08 7.48
C VAL A 118 -11.49 -10.22 6.68
N THR A 119 -10.89 -10.78 5.62
CA THR A 119 -9.96 -10.07 4.73
C THR A 119 -10.68 -8.91 4.01
N GLY A 120 -11.90 -9.14 3.50
CA GLY A 120 -12.73 -8.12 2.86
C GLY A 120 -13.32 -7.07 3.82
N ALA A 121 -13.68 -7.47 5.04
CA ALA A 121 -14.21 -6.58 6.08
C ALA A 121 -13.15 -5.62 6.64
N GLY A 122 -11.86 -5.95 6.49
CA GLY A 122 -10.73 -5.06 6.78
C GLY A 122 -10.82 -3.70 6.07
N ARG A 123 -11.55 -3.61 4.94
CA ARG A 123 -11.78 -2.36 4.19
C ARG A 123 -12.47 -1.25 5.00
N ARG A 124 -13.34 -1.62 5.95
CA ARG A 124 -14.01 -0.66 6.86
C ARG A 124 -13.04 -0.09 7.89
N ARG A 125 -12.08 -0.92 8.36
CA ARG A 125 -11.01 -0.49 9.27
C ARG A 125 -9.93 0.32 8.55
N PHE A 126 -9.61 0.00 7.29
CA PHE A 126 -8.66 0.78 6.49
C PHE A 126 -9.18 2.19 6.20
N ARG A 127 -10.48 2.38 5.97
CA ARG A 127 -11.09 3.72 5.84
C ARG A 127 -11.07 4.51 7.15
N ALA A 128 -11.16 3.83 8.30
CA ALA A 128 -11.04 4.47 9.61
C ALA A 128 -9.58 4.83 9.97
N VAL A 129 -8.62 3.98 9.59
CA VAL A 129 -7.18 4.24 9.79
C VAL A 129 -6.65 5.29 8.81
N ALA A 130 -6.99 5.19 7.52
CA ALA A 130 -6.68 6.22 6.54
C ALA A 130 -7.38 7.54 6.90
N GLY A 131 -8.65 7.50 7.33
CA GLY A 131 -9.36 8.68 7.84
C GLY A 131 -8.65 9.33 9.04
N ARG A 132 -8.07 8.55 9.95
CA ARG A 132 -7.26 9.07 11.07
C ARG A 132 -5.87 9.54 10.66
N LEU A 133 -5.22 8.91 9.68
CA LEU A 133 -3.93 9.35 9.15
C LEU A 133 -4.02 10.64 8.32
N TYR A 134 -5.12 10.86 7.60
CA TYR A 134 -5.37 12.11 6.87
C TYR A 134 -6.00 13.21 7.73
N ALA A 135 -6.71 12.87 8.81
CA ALA A 135 -7.21 13.84 9.79
C ALA A 135 -6.17 14.23 10.86
N GLY A 136 -5.04 13.52 10.93
CA GLY A 136 -3.99 13.70 11.95
C GLY A 136 -2.90 14.72 11.62
N ARG A 137 -3.04 15.52 10.54
CA ARG A 137 -2.16 16.66 10.24
C ARG A 137 -2.96 17.96 10.35
N ASP A 138 -3.24 18.34 11.59
CA ASP A 138 -3.40 19.70 12.12
C ASP A 138 -4.20 20.74 11.31
N TRP A 139 -5.53 20.64 11.29
CA TRP A 139 -6.40 21.79 10.99
C TRP A 139 -7.21 22.30 12.19
N HIS A 140 -6.92 21.81 13.41
CA HIS A 140 -7.61 22.21 14.65
C HIS A 140 -7.07 23.49 15.32
N GLY A 141 -6.41 24.36 14.55
CA GLY A 141 -6.01 25.71 14.99
C GLY A 141 -6.86 26.86 14.44
N HIS A 142 -7.83 26.61 13.55
CA HIS A 142 -8.50 27.69 12.81
C HIS A 142 -10.04 27.73 12.86
N LEU A 143 -10.69 26.86 13.63
CA LEU A 143 -12.15 26.84 13.75
C LEU A 143 -12.62 27.05 15.19
N ARG A 144 -11.96 27.95 15.93
CA ARG A 144 -12.45 28.46 17.22
C ARG A 144 -13.22 29.78 17.03
N GLY A 145 -13.93 29.92 15.91
CA GLY A 145 -14.62 31.15 15.53
C GLY A 145 -15.94 30.99 14.80
N ASP A 146 -16.42 29.76 14.55
CA ASP A 146 -17.63 29.59 13.73
C ASP A 146 -18.92 29.86 14.54
N PRO A 147 -19.70 30.91 14.21
CA PRO A 147 -20.94 31.25 14.92
C PRO A 147 -22.04 30.19 14.74
N ALA A 148 -21.91 29.29 13.77
CA ALA A 148 -22.85 28.20 13.51
C ALA A 148 -22.86 27.14 14.63
N ALA A 149 -21.74 26.92 15.33
CA ALA A 149 -21.66 25.94 16.43
C ALA A 149 -22.38 26.43 17.71
N ARG A 150 -22.50 27.75 17.90
CA ARG A 150 -23.21 28.34 19.05
C ARG A 150 -24.73 28.28 18.91
N ALA A 151 -25.27 28.26 17.69
CA ALA A 151 -26.71 28.17 17.46
C ALA A 151 -27.27 26.75 17.72
N ALA A 152 -26.42 25.72 17.62
CA ALA A 152 -26.81 24.34 17.89
C ALA A 152 -26.93 24.05 19.39
N SER A 153 -26.05 24.61 20.24
CA SER A 153 -26.10 24.35 21.69
C SER A 153 -27.22 25.12 22.41
N SER A 154 -27.77 26.18 21.81
CA SER A 154 -28.88 26.94 22.42
C SER A 154 -30.26 26.35 22.14
N ARG A 155 -30.38 25.39 21.22
CA ARG A 155 -31.65 24.69 20.94
C ARG A 155 -31.85 23.46 21.82
N ASP A 156 -30.78 22.78 22.21
CA ASP A 156 -30.85 21.62 23.11
C ASP A 156 -31.20 22.01 24.56
N ALA A 157 -30.83 23.21 25.01
CA ALA A 157 -31.12 23.65 26.38
C ALA A 157 -32.59 24.10 26.62
N ARG A 158 -33.46 24.11 25.59
CA ARG A 158 -34.89 24.45 25.74
C ARG A 158 -35.84 23.24 25.70
N GLY A 159 -35.31 22.01 25.54
CA GLY A 159 -36.13 20.80 25.37
C GLY A 159 -36.43 19.99 26.63
N GLU A 160 -35.77 20.26 27.77
CA GLU A 160 -35.84 19.42 28.98
C GLU A 160 -36.44 20.13 30.22
N GLY A 161 -37.46 20.97 30.05
CA GLY A 161 -38.11 21.65 31.18
C GLY A 161 -39.60 21.94 30.99
N GLY A 162 -40.46 20.99 31.35
CA GLY A 162 -41.92 21.11 31.42
C GLY A 162 -42.57 19.81 30.93
N ARG A 163 -42.99 18.87 31.80
CA ARG A 163 -44.22 18.90 32.60
C ARG A 163 -45.44 19.36 31.80
#